data_AF-D2RJZ9-F1
#
_entry.id   AF-D2RJZ9-F1
#
_cell.length_a   1.000
_cell.length_b   1.000
_cell.length_c   1.000
_cell.angle_alpha   90.00
_cell.angle_beta   90.00
_cell.angle_gamma   90.00
#
_symmetry.space_group_name_H-M   'P 1'
#
loop_
_entity.id
_entity.type
_entity.pdbx_description
1 polymer ?
#
loop_
_entity_poly.entity_id
_entity_poly.type
_entity_poly.pdbx_seq_one_letter_code
_entity_poly.pdbx_strand_id
1 'polypeptide(L)'
;MMSLHKERKQKGAFLVLFAVLLPVFLLLVALVSEIGRIWAYHTKLQNAADAAALAGAANFVNGDTIDAHPNADTFAARYVAANLGHNLTSSPNLQQFEAETKAASGSEGEKAYYRVHLEEEIPLIQATAAWLHRPTFLVKATAVALIGKEGTSGGGDGKKLGKMISIGLEFAGSVNEANNAAIYGSVFDGDVAIWNRQTYERMMQTEKDSKYFMKEAKDRYLTREQAIAAGLYKEPLWAGNEYPGLDTQALMNQRNAIIAEDAESVKKIFDNANNVVVKNDRQTYNLPQDTGSDSRYYKLTSSDSNNFTINLYNFGGNQDEPVYIYIPNDYPSIEIQLQEDIVRPIIFCYFGKYPNNPWYMPSDTRTTIRFVGNYHSFRGSIYTPTAKIEPFNYEYGNFTGSLYADKIQFNSNHANFKFEEFSLPGGSGGSGSPAVKPRLVDNSLW
;
A
#
# COMPACT_ATOMS: atom_id res chain seq x y z
N MET A 1 53.54 76.61 19.91
CA MET A 1 52.99 76.05 18.66
C MET A 1 52.97 74.53 18.79
N MET A 2 51.77 73.96 18.84
CA MET A 2 51.52 72.54 19.17
C MET A 2 51.90 71.63 17.99
N SER A 3 52.69 70.59 18.26
CA SER A 3 53.19 69.64 17.25
C SER A 3 52.06 68.77 16.71
N LEU A 4 51.58 69.10 15.51
CA LEU A 4 50.58 68.35 14.73
C LEU A 4 51.14 67.13 13.97
N HIS A 5 52.41 66.75 14.20
CA HIS A 5 53.10 65.75 13.36
C HIS A 5 53.17 64.33 13.95
N LYS A 6 52.78 64.11 15.22
CA LYS A 6 52.89 62.78 15.86
C LYS A 6 51.64 61.90 15.68
N GLU A 7 50.47 62.50 15.45
CA GLU A 7 49.20 61.78 15.23
C GLU A 7 49.02 61.20 13.82
N ARG A 8 49.70 61.74 12.80
CA ARG A 8 49.53 61.29 11.40
C ARG A 8 50.18 59.93 11.10
N LYS A 9 51.23 59.53 11.84
CA LYS A 9 51.96 58.27 11.60
C LYS A 9 51.19 57.02 12.06
N GLN A 10 50.38 57.11 13.12
CA GLN A 10 49.56 55.97 13.58
C GLN A 10 48.31 55.77 12.70
N LYS A 11 47.73 56.86 12.16
CA LYS A 11 46.57 56.78 11.24
C LYS A 11 46.94 56.16 9.88
N GLY A 12 48.18 56.35 9.41
CA GLY A 12 48.68 55.73 8.18
C GLY A 12 48.90 54.22 8.28
N ALA A 13 49.43 53.73 9.42
CA ALA A 13 49.62 52.31 9.65
C ALA A 13 48.29 51.53 9.68
N PHE A 14 47.24 52.14 10.26
CA PHE A 14 45.89 51.58 10.25
C PHE A 14 45.30 51.51 8.84
N LEU A 15 45.57 52.50 8.00
CA LEU A 15 45.13 52.54 6.60
C LEU A 15 45.83 51.47 5.75
N VAL A 16 47.14 51.25 5.96
CA VAL A 16 47.90 50.16 5.31
C VAL A 16 47.41 48.80 5.78
N LEU A 17 47.20 48.62 7.08
CA LEU A 17 46.65 47.39 7.64
C LEU A 17 45.24 47.10 7.09
N PHE A 18 44.38 48.12 7.01
CA PHE A 18 43.05 48.01 6.43
C PHE A 18 43.10 47.67 4.93
N ALA A 19 43.99 48.31 4.17
CA ALA A 19 44.18 48.03 2.74
C ALA A 19 44.63 46.59 2.47
N VAL A 20 45.37 45.96 3.40
CA VAL A 20 45.78 44.56 3.31
C VAL A 20 44.71 43.61 3.86
N LEU A 21 44.02 43.96 4.95
CA LEU A 21 42.99 43.12 5.55
C LEU A 21 41.71 43.06 4.72
N LEU A 22 41.31 44.17 4.09
CA LEU A 22 40.09 44.24 3.30
C LEU A 22 40.01 43.15 2.21
N PRO A 23 41.02 42.96 1.34
CA PRO A 23 41.00 41.87 0.36
C PRO A 23 41.02 40.49 1.00
N VAL A 24 41.72 40.30 2.14
CA VAL A 24 41.72 39.03 2.88
C VAL A 24 40.31 38.71 3.40
N PHE A 25 39.62 39.68 3.99
CA PHE A 25 38.23 39.50 4.44
C PHE A 25 37.28 39.22 3.29
N LEU A 26 37.43 39.88 2.14
CA LEU A 26 36.61 39.60 0.96
C LEU A 26 36.83 38.18 0.42
N LEU A 27 38.07 37.69 0.40
CA LEU A 27 38.37 36.30 0.03
C LEU A 27 37.76 35.29 1.02
N LEU A 28 37.79 35.59 2.32
CA LEU A 28 37.15 34.75 3.34
C LEU A 28 35.63 34.73 3.19
N VAL A 29 35.00 35.88 2.94
CA VAL A 29 33.54 35.96 2.68
C VAL A 29 33.17 35.18 1.41
N ALA A 30 33.97 35.30 0.35
CA ALA A 30 33.78 34.54 -0.88
C ALA A 30 33.88 33.03 -0.61
N LEU A 31 34.90 32.59 0.13
CA LEU A 31 35.09 31.19 0.51
C LEU A 31 33.93 30.67 1.37
N VAL A 32 33.53 31.42 2.40
CA VAL A 32 32.43 31.05 3.30
C VAL A 32 31.11 30.98 2.52
N SER A 33 30.84 31.93 1.63
CA SER A 33 29.65 31.91 0.78
C SER A 33 29.64 30.72 -0.18
N GLU A 34 30.80 30.33 -0.70
CA GLU A 34 30.93 29.19 -1.61
C GLU A 34 30.68 27.87 -0.86
N ILE A 35 31.32 27.70 0.30
CA ILE A 35 31.10 26.54 1.19
C ILE A 35 29.64 26.46 1.62
N GLY A 36 29.04 27.58 2.00
CA GLY A 36 27.63 27.65 2.38
C GLY A 36 26.70 27.22 1.25
N ARG A 37 27.01 27.61 0.00
CA ARG A 37 26.24 27.15 -1.17
C ARG A 37 26.42 25.66 -1.41
N ILE A 38 27.66 25.15 -1.40
CA ILE A 38 27.94 23.70 -1.55
C ILE A 38 27.15 22.90 -0.50
N TRP A 39 27.15 23.36 0.76
CA TRP A 39 26.45 22.71 1.85
C TRP A 39 24.92 22.74 1.68
N ALA A 40 24.36 23.85 1.19
CA ALA A 40 22.94 23.96 0.89
C ALA A 40 22.50 22.99 -0.24
N TYR A 41 23.32 22.87 -1.30
CA TYR A 41 23.09 21.89 -2.36
C TYR A 41 23.19 20.46 -1.85
N HIS A 42 24.21 20.15 -1.04
CA HIS A 42 24.36 18.84 -0.43
C HIS A 42 23.14 18.45 0.42
N THR A 43 22.64 19.38 1.25
CA THR A 43 21.44 19.14 2.07
C THR A 43 20.20 18.88 1.20
N LYS A 44 20.02 19.66 0.13
CA LYS A 44 18.89 19.49 -0.78
C LYS A 44 18.96 18.16 -1.54
N LEU A 45 20.16 17.78 -2.00
CA LEU A 45 20.40 16.53 -2.71
C LEU A 45 20.21 15.32 -1.79
N GLN A 46 20.64 15.40 -0.53
CA GLN A 46 20.42 14.35 0.47
C GLN A 46 18.93 14.17 0.78
N ASN A 47 18.18 15.25 0.99
CA ASN A 47 16.73 15.16 1.21
C ASN A 47 16.01 14.51 0.00
N ALA A 48 16.46 14.82 -1.23
CA ALA A 48 15.94 14.20 -2.43
C ALA A 48 16.26 12.70 -2.50
N ALA A 49 17.50 12.30 -2.17
CA ALA A 49 17.90 10.91 -2.11
C ALA A 49 17.11 10.13 -1.04
N ASP A 50 16.97 10.69 0.16
CA ASP A 50 16.22 10.10 1.28
C ASP A 50 14.75 9.87 0.92
N ALA A 51 14.10 10.89 0.34
CA ALA A 51 12.71 10.80 -0.11
C ALA A 51 12.55 9.78 -1.25
N ALA A 52 13.48 9.76 -2.20
CA ALA A 52 13.46 8.83 -3.32
C ALA A 52 13.69 7.37 -2.88
N ALA A 53 14.62 7.14 -1.95
CA ALA A 53 14.89 5.81 -1.41
C ALA A 53 13.67 5.26 -0.67
N LEU A 54 13.04 6.08 0.18
CA LEU A 54 11.79 5.70 0.86
C LEU A 54 10.66 5.43 -0.13
N ALA A 55 10.50 6.27 -1.15
CA ALA A 55 9.45 6.11 -2.16
C ALA A 55 9.65 4.86 -3.02
N GLY A 56 10.88 4.60 -3.48
CA GLY A 56 11.22 3.40 -4.23
C GLY A 56 11.03 2.14 -3.40
N ALA A 57 11.55 2.12 -2.17
CA ALA A 57 11.36 1.01 -1.23
C ALA A 57 9.89 0.74 -0.87
N ALA A 58 9.05 1.77 -0.84
CA ALA A 58 7.61 1.64 -0.57
C ALA A 58 6.80 1.14 -1.77
N ASN A 59 7.30 1.36 -3.00
CA ASN A 59 6.63 0.99 -4.24
C ASN A 59 7.33 -0.18 -4.95
N PHE A 60 8.18 -0.91 -4.22
CA PHE A 60 8.79 -2.16 -4.67
C PHE A 60 7.74 -3.28 -4.60
N VAL A 61 6.91 -3.39 -5.66
CA VAL A 61 5.67 -4.21 -5.69
C VAL A 61 5.73 -5.33 -6.73
N ASN A 62 4.69 -6.18 -6.80
CA ASN A 62 4.58 -7.30 -7.75
C ASN A 62 4.85 -6.86 -9.20
N GLY A 63 6.03 -7.22 -9.72
CA GLY A 63 6.55 -6.81 -11.03
C GLY A 63 8.01 -6.33 -10.93
N ASP A 64 8.40 -5.84 -9.75
CA ASP A 64 9.77 -5.52 -9.40
C ASP A 64 10.47 -6.76 -8.80
N THR A 65 11.64 -7.08 -9.33
CA THR A 65 12.61 -7.99 -8.73
C THR A 65 13.87 -7.21 -8.38
N ILE A 66 14.76 -7.82 -7.61
CA ILE A 66 16.08 -7.25 -7.30
C ILE A 66 16.83 -6.85 -8.58
N ASP A 67 16.67 -7.63 -9.65
CA ASP A 67 17.36 -7.40 -10.91
C ASP A 67 16.61 -6.44 -11.87
N ALA A 68 15.31 -6.23 -11.65
CA ALA A 68 14.47 -5.43 -12.53
C ALA A 68 13.31 -4.80 -11.75
N HIS A 69 13.43 -3.52 -11.40
CA HIS A 69 12.50 -2.82 -10.51
C HIS A 69 11.93 -1.52 -11.12
N PRO A 70 11.24 -1.59 -12.29
CA PRO A 70 10.78 -0.41 -13.02
C PRO A 70 9.73 0.42 -12.26
N ASN A 71 8.93 -0.17 -11.39
CA ASN A 71 7.92 0.56 -10.63
C ASN A 71 8.60 1.39 -9.53
N ALA A 72 9.41 0.75 -8.68
CA ALA A 72 10.20 1.43 -7.67
C ALA A 72 11.05 2.57 -8.26
N ASP A 73 11.69 2.33 -9.41
CA ASP A 73 12.50 3.33 -10.12
C ASP A 73 11.67 4.52 -10.58
N THR A 74 10.48 4.26 -11.09
CA THR A 74 9.56 5.32 -11.53
C THR A 74 9.16 6.20 -10.34
N PHE A 75 8.85 5.60 -9.19
CA PHE A 75 8.52 6.36 -7.98
C PHE A 75 9.73 7.10 -7.40
N ALA A 76 10.89 6.45 -7.29
CA ALA A 76 12.12 7.10 -6.85
C ALA A 76 12.45 8.31 -7.72
N ALA A 77 12.36 8.18 -9.06
CA ALA A 77 12.60 9.28 -10.00
C ALA A 77 11.64 10.46 -9.79
N ARG A 78 10.36 10.20 -9.53
CA ARG A 78 9.37 11.25 -9.24
C ARG A 78 9.73 12.03 -7.98
N TYR A 79 10.18 11.35 -6.93
CA TYR A 79 10.53 12.01 -5.67
C TYR A 79 11.86 12.77 -5.76
N VAL A 80 12.81 12.32 -6.58
CA VAL A 80 13.99 13.13 -6.95
C VAL A 80 13.53 14.44 -7.60
N ALA A 81 12.68 14.34 -8.63
CA ALA A 81 12.19 15.50 -9.38
C ALA A 81 11.41 16.49 -8.51
N ALA A 82 10.54 15.99 -7.63
CA ALA A 82 9.74 16.80 -6.72
C ALA A 82 10.60 17.58 -5.70
N ASN A 83 11.67 16.96 -5.18
CA ASN A 83 12.54 17.60 -4.18
C ASN A 83 13.56 18.56 -4.81
N LEU A 84 14.05 18.26 -6.02
CA LEU A 84 15.02 19.08 -6.72
C LEU A 84 14.38 20.20 -7.56
N GLY A 85 13.12 20.01 -7.99
CA GLY A 85 12.41 20.89 -8.91
C GLY A 85 12.82 20.69 -10.38
N HIS A 86 13.60 19.66 -10.69
CA HIS A 86 14.06 19.30 -12.02
C HIS A 86 14.51 17.82 -12.05
N ASN A 87 14.63 17.23 -13.23
CA ASN A 87 15.07 15.84 -13.41
C ASN A 87 16.59 15.75 -13.55
N LEU A 88 17.21 14.73 -12.94
CA LEU A 88 18.64 14.41 -13.09
C LEU A 88 18.93 13.41 -14.23
N THR A 89 17.95 13.17 -15.11
CA THR A 89 17.96 12.15 -16.19
C THR A 89 18.94 12.41 -17.34
N SER A 90 19.77 13.44 -17.25
CA SER A 90 20.67 13.87 -18.33
C SER A 90 21.90 12.96 -18.50
N SER A 91 22.21 12.10 -17.53
CA SER A 91 23.29 11.12 -17.59
C SER A 91 23.04 9.96 -16.62
N PRO A 92 23.32 8.69 -17.00
CA PRO A 92 23.07 7.51 -16.17
C PRO A 92 23.90 7.47 -14.87
N ASN A 93 24.92 8.32 -14.73
CA ASN A 93 25.72 8.41 -13.50
C ASN A 93 25.17 9.43 -12.49
N LEU A 94 24.29 10.33 -12.91
CA LEU A 94 23.73 11.37 -12.03
C LEU A 94 22.56 10.85 -11.18
N GLN A 95 21.97 9.73 -11.60
CA GLN A 95 20.83 9.12 -10.96
C GLN A 95 20.88 7.61 -11.17
N GLN A 96 21.13 6.88 -10.09
CA GLN A 96 21.20 5.42 -10.09
C GLN A 96 20.29 4.86 -9.02
N PHE A 97 19.56 3.81 -9.41
CA PHE A 97 18.66 3.05 -8.55
C PHE A 97 19.09 1.60 -8.57
N GLU A 98 19.27 1.04 -7.40
CA GLU A 98 19.75 -0.33 -7.22
C GLU A 98 18.89 -1.01 -6.15
N ALA A 99 18.68 -2.31 -6.29
CA ALA A 99 18.11 -3.16 -5.24
C ALA A 99 19.05 -4.34 -4.95
N GLU A 100 19.15 -4.75 -3.69
CA GLU A 100 19.97 -5.90 -3.27
C GLU A 100 19.33 -6.65 -2.10
N THR A 101 19.54 -7.97 -2.01
CA THR A 101 19.25 -8.74 -0.80
C THR A 101 20.51 -8.99 0.01
N LYS A 102 20.39 -8.86 1.34
CA LYS A 102 21.44 -9.29 2.27
C LYS A 102 20.89 -10.19 3.35
N ALA A 103 21.65 -11.24 3.65
CA ALA A 103 21.41 -12.08 4.82
C ALA A 103 21.56 -11.22 6.09
N ALA A 104 20.50 -11.10 6.89
CA ALA A 104 20.64 -10.47 8.20
C ALA A 104 21.40 -11.40 9.15
N SER A 105 22.31 -10.83 9.94
CA SER A 105 22.91 -11.53 11.06
C SER A 105 21.85 -11.72 12.15
N GLY A 106 21.51 -12.96 12.50
CA GLY A 106 20.57 -13.30 13.56
C GLY A 106 19.19 -13.80 13.08
N SER A 107 18.20 -13.79 13.97
CA SER A 107 16.86 -14.40 13.78
C SER A 107 15.94 -13.67 12.79
N GLU A 108 16.40 -12.62 12.11
CA GLU A 108 15.56 -11.69 11.34
C GLU A 108 15.40 -12.01 9.84
N GLY A 109 16.01 -13.10 9.35
CA GLY A 109 15.88 -13.54 7.95
C GLY A 109 16.56 -12.62 6.92
N GLU A 110 16.43 -12.96 5.64
CA GLU A 110 16.97 -12.16 4.52
C GLU A 110 16.18 -10.85 4.36
N LYS A 111 16.89 -9.73 4.18
CA LYS A 111 16.29 -8.40 3.98
C LYS A 111 16.67 -7.84 2.62
N ALA A 112 15.70 -7.21 1.95
CA ALA A 112 15.91 -6.52 0.68
C ALA A 112 16.05 -5.01 0.92
N TYR A 113 16.94 -4.36 0.21
CA TYR A 113 17.22 -2.93 0.31
C TYR A 113 17.08 -2.27 -1.05
N TYR A 114 16.69 -1.00 -1.06
CA TYR A 114 16.59 -0.15 -2.24
C TYR A 114 17.46 1.08 -2.03
N ARG A 115 18.39 1.33 -2.94
CA ARG A 115 19.36 2.43 -2.87
C ARG A 115 19.14 3.42 -3.97
N VAL A 116 19.28 4.68 -3.61
CA VAL A 116 19.30 5.82 -4.52
C VAL A 116 20.64 6.52 -4.39
N HIS A 117 21.34 6.67 -5.52
CA HIS A 117 22.56 7.45 -5.63
C HIS A 117 22.33 8.61 -6.60
N LEU A 118 22.57 9.83 -6.12
CA LEU A 118 22.41 11.07 -6.87
C LEU A 118 23.74 11.83 -6.93
N GLU A 119 24.03 12.39 -8.09
CA GLU A 119 25.14 13.32 -8.29
C GLU A 119 24.65 14.58 -9.03
N GLU A 120 25.15 15.75 -8.63
CA GLU A 120 24.86 17.03 -9.30
C GLU A 120 26.12 17.90 -9.37
N GLU A 121 26.47 18.36 -10.57
CA GLU A 121 27.55 19.33 -10.76
C GLU A 121 27.06 20.76 -10.52
N ILE A 122 27.62 21.42 -9.52
CA ILE A 122 27.31 22.83 -9.24
C ILE A 122 28.46 23.73 -9.74
N PRO A 123 28.16 24.81 -10.50
CA PRO A 123 29.18 25.78 -10.88
C PRO A 123 29.72 26.46 -9.63
N LEU A 124 31.02 26.76 -9.54
CA LEU A 124 31.61 27.52 -8.43
C LEU A 124 31.72 29.01 -8.79
N ILE A 125 30.70 29.79 -8.41
CA ILE A 125 30.54 31.18 -8.84
C ILE A 125 31.71 32.07 -8.41
N GLN A 126 32.16 31.99 -7.16
CA GLN A 126 33.25 32.85 -6.68
C GLN A 126 34.63 32.41 -7.17
N ALA A 127 34.83 31.09 -7.41
CA ALA A 127 36.04 30.57 -8.01
C ALA A 127 36.15 30.90 -9.50
N THR A 128 35.01 31.01 -10.20
CA THR A 128 34.94 31.43 -11.61
C THR A 128 35.33 32.90 -11.79
N ALA A 129 35.09 33.76 -10.79
CA ALA A 129 35.52 35.16 -10.81
C ALA A 129 37.06 35.32 -10.72
N ALA A 130 37.79 34.26 -10.30
CA ALA A 130 39.22 34.28 -10.03
C ALA A 130 40.10 33.66 -11.14
N TRP A 131 39.79 33.89 -12.42
CA TRP A 131 40.61 33.46 -13.58
C TRP A 131 40.64 31.95 -13.90
N LEU A 132 39.83 31.11 -13.24
CA LEU A 132 39.70 29.67 -13.53
C LEU A 132 38.53 29.41 -14.50
N HIS A 133 38.77 28.64 -15.56
CA HIS A 133 37.73 28.27 -16.53
C HIS A 133 36.67 27.39 -15.84
N ARG A 134 35.51 28.00 -15.52
CA ARG A 134 34.27 27.38 -14.98
C ARG A 134 34.49 26.13 -14.12
N PRO A 135 35.17 26.25 -12.96
CA PRO A 135 35.29 25.12 -12.07
C PRO A 135 33.89 24.72 -11.57
N THR A 136 33.52 23.45 -11.74
CA THR A 136 32.35 22.83 -11.12
C THR A 136 32.77 22.02 -9.90
N PHE A 137 31.83 21.77 -9.01
CA PHE A 137 32.00 20.87 -7.88
C PHE A 137 30.92 19.79 -7.94
N LEU A 138 31.32 18.53 -7.89
CA LEU A 138 30.40 17.40 -7.91
C LEU A 138 29.89 17.13 -6.49
N VAL A 139 28.60 17.34 -6.26
CA VAL A 139 27.93 17.00 -5.02
C VAL A 139 27.32 15.62 -5.17
N LYS A 140 27.51 14.76 -4.16
CA LYS A 140 26.95 13.41 -4.13
C LYS A 140 26.03 13.23 -2.94
N ALA A 141 24.97 12.45 -3.11
CA ALA A 141 24.09 12.00 -2.06
C ALA A 141 23.72 10.54 -2.28
N THR A 142 23.69 9.77 -1.20
CA THR A 142 23.28 8.36 -1.24
C THR A 142 22.35 8.11 -0.08
N ALA A 143 21.23 7.47 -0.36
CA ALA A 143 20.29 7.01 0.63
C ALA A 143 19.93 5.56 0.36
N VAL A 144 19.80 4.79 1.44
CA VAL A 144 19.38 3.39 1.39
C VAL A 144 18.13 3.27 2.25
N ALA A 145 17.09 2.69 1.68
CA ALA A 145 15.90 2.32 2.41
C ALA A 145 15.78 0.80 2.45
N LEU A 146 15.36 0.29 3.59
CA LEU A 146 14.91 -1.08 3.69
C LEU A 146 13.65 -1.23 2.84
N ILE A 147 13.65 -2.13 1.85
CA ILE A 147 12.45 -2.44 1.09
C ILE A 147 11.44 -2.95 2.10
N GLY A 148 10.31 -2.26 2.16
CA GLY A 148 9.22 -2.76 2.95
C GLY A 148 8.79 -4.07 2.33
N LYS A 149 9.02 -5.19 3.02
CA LYS A 149 8.18 -6.36 2.75
C LYS A 149 6.78 -5.91 3.14
N GLU A 150 5.80 -6.01 2.24
CA GLU A 150 4.41 -5.73 2.59
C GLU A 150 4.13 -6.39 3.93
N GLY A 151 3.89 -5.52 4.90
CA GLY A 151 4.02 -5.87 6.28
C GLY A 151 2.67 -6.20 6.87
N THR A 152 2.33 -7.49 6.84
CA THR A 152 1.91 -8.33 7.97
C THR A 152 1.56 -7.57 9.27
N SER A 153 0.46 -6.82 9.29
CA SER A 153 -0.05 -6.15 10.49
C SER A 153 -1.41 -6.65 10.93
N GLY A 154 -2.16 -7.31 10.05
CA GLY A 154 -3.31 -8.09 10.45
C GLY A 154 -2.85 -9.41 11.02
N GLY A 155 -2.93 -9.53 12.35
CA GLY A 155 -2.66 -10.78 13.06
C GLY A 155 -3.37 -11.98 12.42
N GLY A 156 -2.85 -13.17 12.69
CA GLY A 156 -3.42 -14.43 12.25
C GLY A 156 -2.36 -15.44 11.82
N ASP A 157 -2.63 -16.70 12.17
CA ASP A 157 -1.65 -17.81 12.15
C ASP A 157 -1.75 -18.67 10.88
N GLY A 158 -2.59 -18.27 9.91
CA GLY A 158 -2.83 -19.00 8.66
C GLY A 158 -2.42 -18.24 7.40
N LYS A 159 -2.85 -18.75 6.25
CA LYS A 159 -2.54 -18.19 4.92
C LYS A 159 -2.90 -16.71 4.84
N LYS A 160 -1.94 -15.90 4.38
CA LYS A 160 -2.09 -14.45 4.22
C LYS A 160 -2.95 -14.10 3.00
N LEU A 161 -3.78 -13.07 3.14
CA LEU A 161 -4.63 -12.52 2.09
C LEU A 161 -3.94 -11.30 1.45
N GLY A 162 -3.07 -11.56 0.48
CA GLY A 162 -2.17 -10.55 -0.11
C GLY A 162 -2.81 -9.57 -1.12
N LYS A 163 -4.14 -9.52 -1.23
CA LYS A 163 -4.84 -8.59 -2.13
C LYS A 163 -5.95 -7.86 -1.40
N MET A 164 -6.16 -6.59 -1.74
CA MET A 164 -7.28 -5.81 -1.21
C MET A 164 -8.59 -6.32 -1.80
N ILE A 165 -8.61 -6.62 -3.10
CA ILE A 165 -9.76 -7.22 -3.76
C ILE A 165 -9.28 -8.35 -4.67
N SER A 166 -9.87 -9.53 -4.56
CA SER A 166 -9.63 -10.64 -5.49
C SER A 166 -10.95 -11.15 -6.05
N ILE A 167 -11.05 -11.15 -7.38
CA ILE A 167 -12.30 -11.38 -8.09
C ILE A 167 -12.14 -12.57 -9.02
N GLY A 168 -13.05 -13.53 -8.89
CA GLY A 168 -13.08 -14.71 -9.71
C GLY A 168 -13.47 -14.46 -11.16
N LEU A 169 -14.75 -14.14 -11.35
CA LEU A 169 -15.40 -14.09 -12.65
C LEU A 169 -15.86 -12.71 -13.05
N GLU A 170 -16.58 -12.00 -12.19
CA GLU A 170 -17.28 -10.79 -12.62
C GLU A 170 -17.09 -9.65 -11.64
N PHE A 171 -16.84 -8.48 -12.23
CA PHE A 171 -16.75 -7.23 -11.52
C PHE A 171 -17.63 -6.21 -12.21
N ALA A 172 -18.46 -5.56 -11.41
CA ALA A 172 -19.38 -4.52 -11.85
C ALA A 172 -19.56 -3.48 -10.73
N GLY A 173 -20.05 -2.30 -11.10
CA GLY A 173 -20.40 -1.25 -10.14
C GLY A 173 -19.47 -0.04 -10.16
N SER A 174 -19.53 0.77 -9.11
CA SER A 174 -19.04 2.16 -9.05
C SER A 174 -17.54 2.34 -8.73
N VAL A 175 -16.72 1.33 -9.00
CA VAL A 175 -15.27 1.31 -8.66
C VAL A 175 -14.40 2.33 -9.42
N ASN A 176 -14.96 2.98 -10.43
CA ASN A 176 -14.27 3.94 -11.30
C ASN A 176 -15.09 5.24 -11.50
N GLU A 177 -16.02 5.56 -10.60
CA GLU A 177 -16.86 6.76 -10.69
C GLU A 177 -16.07 8.03 -10.34
N ALA A 178 -15.41 8.60 -11.36
CA ALA A 178 -14.81 9.93 -11.28
C ALA A 178 -15.62 10.90 -12.17
N ASN A 179 -15.91 12.10 -11.66
CA ASN A 179 -16.44 13.18 -12.50
C ASN A 179 -15.25 13.92 -13.14
N ASN A 180 -15.47 14.56 -14.30
CA ASN A 180 -14.46 15.38 -14.98
C ASN A 180 -13.93 16.52 -14.08
N ALA A 181 -14.72 16.95 -13.09
CA ALA A 181 -14.35 18.03 -12.18
C ALA A 181 -13.40 17.61 -11.04
N ALA A 182 -13.57 16.41 -10.47
CA ALA A 182 -12.64 15.83 -9.48
C ALA A 182 -12.94 14.33 -9.21
N ILE A 183 -11.99 13.64 -8.57
CA ILE A 183 -12.19 12.32 -7.98
C ILE A 183 -13.09 12.45 -6.74
N TYR A 184 -14.39 12.20 -6.92
CA TYR A 184 -15.38 12.16 -5.81
C TYR A 184 -15.76 10.74 -5.39
N GLY A 185 -15.53 9.78 -6.30
CA GLY A 185 -15.86 8.36 -6.14
C GLY A 185 -15.22 7.68 -4.94
N SER A 186 -15.46 6.37 -4.87
CA SER A 186 -14.70 5.50 -3.99
C SER A 186 -13.25 5.41 -4.44
N VAL A 187 -12.35 5.37 -3.47
CA VAL A 187 -10.90 5.36 -3.68
C VAL A 187 -10.26 4.12 -3.06
N PHE A 188 -9.12 3.72 -3.61
CA PHE A 188 -8.57 2.38 -3.46
C PHE A 188 -7.05 2.42 -3.31
N ASP A 189 -6.59 2.20 -2.08
CA ASP A 189 -5.17 2.16 -1.68
C ASP A 189 -4.73 0.69 -1.50
N GLY A 190 -4.83 -0.10 -2.58
CA GLY A 190 -4.54 -1.53 -2.57
C GLY A 190 -4.74 -2.17 -3.93
N ASP A 191 -4.31 -3.42 -4.06
CA ASP A 191 -4.38 -4.14 -5.34
C ASP A 191 -5.74 -4.82 -5.56
N VAL A 192 -6.26 -4.68 -6.77
CA VAL A 192 -7.44 -5.40 -7.28
C VAL A 192 -6.97 -6.45 -8.28
N ALA A 193 -7.15 -7.73 -7.98
CA ALA A 193 -6.75 -8.84 -8.86
C ALA A 193 -7.96 -9.53 -9.51
N ILE A 194 -7.88 -9.76 -10.82
CA ILE A 194 -8.93 -10.40 -11.62
C ILE A 194 -8.43 -11.74 -12.15
N TRP A 195 -9.17 -12.82 -11.90
CA TRP A 195 -8.83 -14.18 -12.34
C TRP A 195 -9.43 -14.57 -13.69
N ASN A 196 -10.56 -13.97 -14.08
CA ASN A 196 -11.16 -14.24 -15.38
C ASN A 196 -10.61 -13.33 -16.47
N ARG A 197 -10.03 -13.94 -17.50
CA ARG A 197 -9.33 -13.22 -18.58
C ARG A 197 -10.25 -12.28 -19.35
N GLN A 198 -11.45 -12.73 -19.68
CA GLN A 198 -12.41 -11.93 -20.43
C GLN A 198 -12.85 -10.71 -19.63
N THR A 199 -13.07 -10.86 -18.32
CA THR A 199 -13.41 -9.75 -17.43
C THR A 199 -12.25 -8.77 -17.30
N TYR A 200 -11.02 -9.26 -17.12
CA TYR A 200 -9.82 -8.42 -17.10
C TYR A 200 -9.67 -7.62 -18.41
N GLU A 201 -9.68 -8.31 -19.55
CA GLU A 201 -9.55 -7.69 -20.87
C GLU A 201 -10.66 -6.65 -21.12
N ARG A 202 -11.91 -6.95 -20.75
CA ARG A 202 -13.02 -6.00 -20.83
C ARG A 202 -12.78 -4.74 -20.01
N MET A 203 -12.27 -4.86 -18.79
CA MET A 203 -11.93 -3.68 -17.98
C MET A 203 -10.78 -2.88 -18.59
N MET A 204 -9.85 -3.54 -19.27
CA MET A 204 -8.70 -2.88 -19.91
C MET A 204 -9.03 -2.19 -21.22
N GLN A 205 -10.24 -2.37 -21.78
CA GLN A 205 -10.62 -1.79 -23.07
C GLN A 205 -10.77 -0.26 -23.05
N THR A 206 -11.13 0.32 -21.91
CA THR A 206 -11.32 1.77 -21.79
C THR A 206 -10.45 2.33 -20.68
N GLU A 207 -9.99 3.57 -20.85
CA GLU A 207 -9.26 4.24 -19.77
C GLU A 207 -10.14 4.36 -18.52
N LYS A 208 -11.43 4.70 -18.72
CA LYS A 208 -12.41 4.86 -17.64
C LYS A 208 -12.46 3.62 -16.75
N ASP A 209 -12.52 2.43 -17.32
CA ASP A 209 -12.73 1.18 -16.57
C ASP A 209 -11.42 0.55 -16.09
N SER A 210 -10.28 0.94 -16.67
CA SER A 210 -8.97 0.34 -16.37
C SER A 210 -8.26 0.94 -15.16
N LYS A 211 -8.75 2.04 -14.59
CA LYS A 211 -8.05 2.80 -13.55
C LYS A 211 -8.95 3.17 -12.39
N TYR A 212 -8.51 2.81 -11.19
CA TYR A 212 -9.07 3.26 -9.93
C TYR A 212 -8.08 4.20 -9.22
N PHE A 213 -8.61 5.14 -8.44
CA PHE A 213 -7.82 6.24 -7.89
C PHE A 213 -7.50 6.03 -6.41
N MET A 214 -6.30 6.44 -6.02
CA MET A 214 -5.85 6.41 -4.63
C MET A 214 -6.52 7.52 -3.82
N LYS A 215 -6.59 7.35 -2.50
CA LYS A 215 -7.22 8.33 -1.60
C LYS A 215 -6.59 9.71 -1.69
N GLU A 216 -5.27 9.78 -1.88
CA GLU A 216 -4.56 11.04 -2.04
C GLU A 216 -5.10 11.88 -3.21
N ALA A 217 -5.53 11.26 -4.31
CA ALA A 217 -6.10 11.98 -5.45
C ALA A 217 -7.40 12.70 -5.08
N LYS A 218 -8.24 12.06 -4.26
CA LYS A 218 -9.49 12.61 -3.73
C LYS A 218 -9.24 13.69 -2.70
N ASP A 219 -8.31 13.47 -1.76
CA ASP A 219 -7.96 14.45 -0.72
C ASP A 219 -7.41 15.76 -1.31
N ARG A 220 -6.75 15.67 -2.48
CA ARG A 220 -6.20 16.81 -3.24
C ARG A 220 -7.20 17.41 -4.23
N TYR A 221 -8.43 16.91 -4.28
CA TYR A 221 -9.47 17.35 -5.23
C TYR A 221 -9.01 17.35 -6.69
N LEU A 222 -8.20 16.37 -7.07
CA LEU A 222 -7.64 16.30 -8.43
C LEU A 222 -8.71 15.86 -9.44
N THR A 223 -8.61 16.35 -10.67
CA THR A 223 -9.30 15.76 -11.82
C THR A 223 -8.68 14.41 -12.17
N ARG A 224 -9.38 13.63 -13.00
CA ARG A 224 -8.87 12.37 -13.53
C ARG A 224 -7.51 12.52 -14.22
N GLU A 225 -7.39 13.50 -15.11
CA GLU A 225 -6.16 13.79 -15.84
C GLU A 225 -5.01 14.18 -14.91
N GLN A 226 -5.29 15.01 -13.90
CA GLN A 226 -4.30 15.41 -12.89
C GLN A 226 -3.84 14.23 -12.03
N ALA A 227 -4.77 13.36 -11.62
CA ALA A 227 -4.45 12.17 -10.85
C ALA A 227 -3.62 11.17 -11.67
N ILE A 228 -3.93 11.00 -12.97
CA ILE A 228 -3.13 10.17 -13.88
C ILE A 228 -1.73 10.76 -14.08
N ALA A 229 -1.62 12.07 -14.32
CA ALA A 229 -0.34 12.75 -14.47
C ALA A 229 0.51 12.68 -13.19
N ALA A 230 -0.13 12.71 -12.02
CA ALA A 230 0.52 12.51 -10.73
C ALA A 230 0.79 11.03 -10.39
N GLY A 231 0.25 10.10 -11.18
CA GLY A 231 0.32 8.66 -10.95
C GLY A 231 -0.37 8.19 -9.67
N LEU A 232 -1.42 8.89 -9.24
CA LEU A 232 -2.26 8.56 -8.08
C LEU A 232 -3.43 7.64 -8.48
N TYR A 233 -3.10 6.60 -9.23
CA TYR A 233 -4.03 5.59 -9.70
C TYR A 233 -3.35 4.23 -9.73
N LYS A 234 -4.16 3.18 -9.77
CA LYS A 234 -3.71 1.82 -10.02
C LYS A 234 -4.60 1.17 -11.07
N GLU A 235 -4.05 0.14 -11.71
CA GLU A 235 -4.77 -0.70 -12.65
C GLU A 235 -5.08 -2.05 -11.98
N PRO A 236 -6.19 -2.71 -12.35
CA PRO A 236 -6.43 -4.10 -11.97
C PRO A 236 -5.27 -4.98 -12.43
N LEU A 237 -4.89 -5.93 -11.59
CA LEU A 237 -3.86 -6.92 -11.89
C LEU A 237 -4.49 -8.14 -12.56
N TRP A 238 -3.84 -8.63 -13.61
CA TRP A 238 -4.16 -9.93 -14.16
C TRP A 238 -3.57 -11.04 -13.27
N ALA A 239 -4.42 -11.82 -12.61
CA ALA A 239 -3.95 -12.88 -11.70
C ALA A 239 -3.13 -13.96 -12.43
N GLY A 240 -3.37 -14.16 -13.73
CA GLY A 240 -2.59 -15.11 -14.53
C GLY A 240 -1.12 -14.74 -14.71
N ASN A 241 -0.72 -13.50 -14.41
CA ASN A 241 0.71 -13.14 -14.38
C ASN A 241 1.47 -13.90 -13.28
N GLU A 242 0.79 -14.32 -12.21
CA GLU A 242 1.37 -15.15 -11.15
C GLU A 242 1.49 -16.63 -11.56
N TYR A 243 0.87 -17.02 -12.68
CA TYR A 243 0.81 -18.40 -13.18
C TYR A 243 1.15 -18.46 -14.67
N PRO A 244 2.40 -18.13 -15.06
CA PRO A 244 2.81 -18.08 -16.45
C PRO A 244 2.62 -19.45 -17.14
N GLY A 245 2.06 -19.43 -18.34
CA GLY A 245 1.85 -20.63 -19.16
C GLY A 245 0.51 -21.33 -18.95
N LEU A 246 -0.32 -20.91 -17.99
CA LEU A 246 -1.68 -21.42 -17.87
C LEU A 246 -2.63 -20.73 -18.84
N ASP A 247 -3.48 -21.52 -19.51
CA ASP A 247 -4.63 -20.99 -20.24
C ASP A 247 -5.76 -20.57 -19.26
N THR A 248 -6.83 -19.95 -19.79
CA THR A 248 -7.94 -19.46 -18.97
C THR A 248 -8.62 -20.56 -18.15
N GLN A 249 -8.76 -21.77 -18.69
CA GLN A 249 -9.43 -22.86 -17.98
C GLN A 249 -8.52 -23.44 -16.89
N ALA A 250 -7.23 -23.64 -17.20
CA ALA A 250 -6.23 -24.11 -16.26
C ALA A 250 -6.04 -23.12 -15.11
N LEU A 251 -6.04 -21.81 -15.38
CA LEU A 251 -5.97 -20.77 -14.36
C LEU A 251 -7.19 -20.80 -13.42
N MET A 252 -8.39 -20.98 -13.96
CA MET A 252 -9.60 -21.12 -13.15
C MET A 252 -9.61 -22.42 -12.33
N ASN A 253 -9.06 -23.51 -12.87
CA ASN A 253 -8.87 -24.74 -12.12
C ASN A 253 -7.86 -24.56 -10.97
N GLN A 254 -6.76 -23.85 -11.23
CA GLN A 254 -5.76 -23.49 -10.21
C GLN A 254 -6.40 -22.66 -9.09
N ARG A 255 -7.21 -21.66 -9.42
CA ARG A 255 -7.98 -20.89 -8.44
C ARG A 255 -8.89 -21.78 -7.59
N ASN A 256 -9.64 -22.67 -8.23
CA ASN A 256 -10.56 -23.57 -7.53
C ASN A 256 -9.82 -24.54 -6.58
N ALA A 257 -8.63 -25.01 -6.97
CA ALA A 257 -7.78 -25.83 -6.12
C ALA A 257 -7.31 -25.06 -4.88
N ILE A 258 -6.87 -23.81 -5.05
CA ILE A 258 -6.48 -22.91 -3.95
C ILE A 258 -7.66 -22.69 -2.99
N ILE A 259 -8.86 -22.44 -3.51
CA ILE A 259 -10.06 -22.24 -2.69
C ILE A 259 -10.41 -23.51 -1.90
N ALA A 260 -10.26 -24.69 -2.51
CA ALA A 260 -10.53 -25.97 -1.86
C ALA A 260 -9.55 -26.24 -0.70
N GLU A 261 -8.26 -25.97 -0.90
CA GLU A 261 -7.23 -26.07 0.14
C GLU A 261 -7.51 -25.12 1.31
N ASP A 262 -7.90 -23.88 1.00
CA ASP A 262 -8.28 -22.89 2.01
C ASP A 262 -9.51 -23.35 2.80
N ALA A 263 -10.53 -23.89 2.12
CA ALA A 263 -11.74 -24.41 2.74
C ALA A 263 -11.43 -25.54 3.73
N GLU A 264 -10.60 -26.51 3.31
CA GLU A 264 -10.17 -27.62 4.15
C GLU A 264 -9.37 -27.14 5.37
N SER A 265 -8.44 -26.20 5.15
CA SER A 265 -7.61 -25.62 6.20
C SER A 265 -8.46 -24.88 7.25
N VAL A 266 -9.36 -24.00 6.82
CA VAL A 266 -10.27 -23.28 7.72
C VAL A 266 -11.16 -24.27 8.49
N LYS A 267 -11.78 -25.23 7.78
CA LYS A 267 -12.64 -26.23 8.39
C LYS A 267 -11.91 -27.02 9.48
N LYS A 268 -10.66 -27.44 9.21
CA LYS A 268 -9.84 -28.18 10.17
C LYS A 268 -9.60 -27.38 11.45
N ILE A 269 -9.35 -26.07 11.37
CA ILE A 269 -9.19 -25.22 12.56
C ILE A 269 -10.48 -25.17 13.37
N PHE A 270 -11.61 -24.91 12.70
CA PHE A 270 -12.91 -24.78 13.37
C PHE A 270 -13.47 -26.10 13.94
N ASP A 271 -13.03 -27.25 13.44
CA ASP A 271 -13.42 -28.55 13.98
C ASP A 271 -12.54 -29.01 15.15
N ASN A 272 -11.32 -28.47 15.29
CA ASN A 272 -10.33 -28.97 16.27
C ASN A 272 -9.89 -27.94 17.32
N ALA A 273 -10.19 -26.64 17.16
CA ALA A 273 -9.74 -25.63 18.12
C ALA A 273 -10.56 -25.66 19.42
N ASN A 274 -9.86 -25.64 20.56
CA ASN A 274 -10.44 -25.79 21.91
C ASN A 274 -11.33 -24.61 22.35
N ASN A 275 -11.33 -23.50 21.62
CA ASN A 275 -12.06 -22.27 21.95
C ASN A 275 -13.09 -21.88 20.88
N VAL A 276 -13.48 -22.78 19.98
CA VAL A 276 -14.53 -22.48 19.00
C VAL A 276 -15.89 -22.37 19.69
N VAL A 277 -16.53 -21.23 19.53
CA VAL A 277 -17.91 -21.02 19.97
C VAL A 277 -18.82 -21.39 18.80
N VAL A 278 -19.54 -22.50 18.95
CA VAL A 278 -20.52 -22.96 17.98
C VAL A 278 -21.89 -22.38 18.34
N LYS A 279 -22.53 -21.71 17.38
CA LYS A 279 -23.92 -21.26 17.49
C LYS A 279 -24.72 -21.82 16.33
N ASN A 280 -25.86 -22.40 16.67
CA ASN A 280 -26.70 -23.08 15.69
C ASN A 280 -28.10 -22.51 15.65
N ASP A 281 -28.76 -22.78 14.53
CA ASP A 281 -30.21 -22.70 14.37
C ASP A 281 -30.84 -21.32 14.57
N ARG A 282 -30.12 -20.25 14.25
CA ARG A 282 -30.67 -18.88 14.23
C ARG A 282 -30.61 -18.27 12.84
N GLN A 283 -31.72 -17.64 12.46
CA GLN A 283 -31.86 -16.85 11.24
C GLN A 283 -31.10 -15.51 11.33
N THR A 284 -30.98 -14.96 12.54
CA THR A 284 -30.33 -13.67 12.81
C THR A 284 -29.37 -13.79 14.00
N TYR A 285 -28.15 -13.28 13.83
CA TYR A 285 -27.14 -13.14 14.88
C TYR A 285 -26.80 -11.67 15.11
N ASN A 286 -26.80 -11.25 16.37
CA ASN A 286 -26.24 -9.98 16.84
C ASN A 286 -24.89 -10.26 17.48
N LEU A 287 -23.79 -10.01 16.77
CA LEU A 287 -22.45 -10.34 17.23
C LEU A 287 -21.73 -9.08 17.74
N PRO A 288 -21.07 -9.11 18.92
CA PRO A 288 -20.77 -10.27 19.75
C PRO A 288 -21.85 -10.66 20.78
N GLN A 289 -22.95 -9.92 20.92
CA GLN A 289 -23.89 -10.06 22.05
C GLN A 289 -24.48 -11.48 22.17
N ASP A 290 -24.71 -12.16 21.04
CA ASP A 290 -25.23 -13.52 20.98
C ASP A 290 -24.17 -14.61 21.26
N THR A 291 -22.89 -14.26 21.31
CA THR A 291 -21.81 -15.22 21.55
C THR A 291 -21.74 -15.64 23.01
N GLY A 292 -21.88 -14.69 23.94
CA GLY A 292 -21.68 -14.90 25.38
C GLY A 292 -20.26 -15.33 25.75
N SER A 293 -19.27 -15.02 24.91
CA SER A 293 -17.88 -15.47 25.03
C SER A 293 -16.92 -14.46 24.43
N ASP A 294 -15.71 -14.38 24.98
CA ASP A 294 -14.58 -13.57 24.47
C ASP A 294 -13.71 -14.35 23.48
N SER A 295 -14.23 -15.45 22.92
CA SER A 295 -13.52 -16.24 21.91
C SER A 295 -13.14 -15.40 20.67
N ARG A 296 -12.17 -15.90 19.92
CA ARG A 296 -11.80 -15.41 18.59
C ARG A 296 -12.35 -16.27 17.47
N TYR A 297 -12.99 -17.40 17.75
CA TYR A 297 -13.43 -18.35 16.74
C TYR A 297 -14.92 -18.65 16.90
N TYR A 298 -15.73 -18.22 15.93
CA TYR A 298 -17.19 -18.41 15.91
C TYR A 298 -17.63 -19.22 14.71
N LYS A 299 -18.26 -20.37 14.96
CA LYS A 299 -18.86 -21.23 13.93
C LYS A 299 -20.37 -21.06 13.97
N LEU A 300 -20.97 -20.52 12.92
CA LEU A 300 -22.39 -20.12 12.91
C LEU A 300 -23.20 -20.93 11.89
N THR A 301 -24.37 -21.43 12.29
CA THR A 301 -25.35 -22.07 11.40
C THR A 301 -26.76 -21.52 11.57
N SER A 302 -27.59 -21.69 10.54
CA SER A 302 -29.01 -21.33 10.47
C SER A 302 -29.89 -22.57 10.41
N SER A 303 -31.08 -22.48 11.00
CA SER A 303 -32.15 -23.48 10.88
C SER A 303 -33.08 -23.20 9.70
N ASP A 304 -33.08 -21.97 9.19
CA ASP A 304 -33.86 -21.57 8.02
C ASP A 304 -32.97 -21.65 6.77
N SER A 305 -33.44 -22.39 5.77
CA SER A 305 -32.76 -22.62 4.49
C SER A 305 -32.74 -21.39 3.58
N ASN A 306 -33.38 -20.27 3.97
CA ASN A 306 -33.63 -19.15 3.05
C ASN A 306 -32.79 -17.89 3.31
N ASN A 307 -32.67 -17.40 4.55
CA ASN A 307 -31.94 -16.15 4.83
C ASN A 307 -31.12 -16.25 6.11
N PHE A 308 -29.88 -15.75 6.07
CA PHE A 308 -28.96 -15.72 7.21
C PHE A 308 -28.44 -14.31 7.45
N THR A 309 -28.83 -13.65 8.54
CA THR A 309 -28.46 -12.25 8.81
C THR A 309 -27.49 -12.14 9.98
N ILE A 310 -26.43 -11.36 9.82
CA ILE A 310 -25.46 -11.02 10.85
C ILE A 310 -25.48 -9.51 11.05
N ASN A 311 -26.02 -9.07 12.19
CA ASN A 311 -25.86 -7.72 12.69
C ASN A 311 -24.51 -7.66 13.43
N LEU A 312 -23.56 -6.96 12.83
CA LEU A 312 -22.16 -6.94 13.26
C LEU A 312 -21.85 -5.68 14.05
N TYR A 313 -21.49 -5.88 15.31
CA TYR A 313 -20.92 -4.88 16.20
C TYR A 313 -19.42 -5.15 16.39
N ASN A 314 -18.70 -4.17 16.90
CA ASN A 314 -17.29 -4.30 17.20
C ASN A 314 -17.08 -5.29 18.35
N PHE A 315 -16.18 -6.25 18.15
CA PHE A 315 -15.77 -7.14 19.22
C PHE A 315 -14.81 -6.41 20.17
N GLY A 316 -15.03 -6.55 21.48
CA GLY A 316 -14.06 -6.11 22.49
C GLY A 316 -12.76 -6.92 22.41
N GLY A 317 -11.75 -6.57 23.22
CA GLY A 317 -10.46 -7.27 23.28
C GLY A 317 -9.35 -6.60 22.47
N ASN A 318 -8.27 -7.35 22.18
CA ASN A 318 -7.09 -6.85 21.49
C ASN A 318 -7.43 -6.47 20.03
N GLN A 319 -7.20 -5.21 19.67
CA GLN A 319 -7.49 -4.67 18.33
C GLN A 319 -6.52 -5.15 17.26
N ASP A 320 -5.40 -5.80 17.60
CA ASP A 320 -4.47 -6.36 16.61
C ASP A 320 -4.73 -7.85 16.35
N GLU A 321 -5.64 -8.46 17.11
CA GLU A 321 -5.98 -9.87 16.97
C GLU A 321 -7.35 -10.05 16.32
N PRO A 322 -7.42 -10.73 15.16
CA PRO A 322 -8.68 -10.93 14.47
C PRO A 322 -9.64 -11.84 15.23
N VAL A 323 -10.92 -11.60 14.98
CA VAL A 323 -12.02 -12.53 15.24
C VAL A 323 -12.39 -13.23 13.94
N TYR A 324 -12.45 -14.55 13.96
CA TYR A 324 -12.80 -15.40 12.83
C TYR A 324 -14.25 -15.87 12.95
N ILE A 325 -14.99 -15.68 11.86
CA ILE A 325 -16.36 -16.15 11.73
C ILE A 325 -16.42 -17.11 10.55
N TYR A 326 -16.78 -18.37 10.82
CA TYR A 326 -16.92 -19.41 9.82
C TYR A 326 -18.36 -19.89 9.71
N ILE A 327 -18.87 -19.92 8.49
CA ILE A 327 -20.21 -20.40 8.15
C ILE A 327 -20.04 -21.67 7.29
N PRO A 328 -20.33 -22.86 7.83
CA PRO A 328 -19.95 -24.13 7.20
C PRO A 328 -20.94 -24.67 6.16
N ASN A 329 -22.22 -24.25 6.22
CA ASN A 329 -23.29 -24.83 5.39
C ASN A 329 -23.57 -23.99 4.15
N ASP A 330 -24.21 -24.61 3.16
CA ASP A 330 -24.73 -23.94 1.97
C ASP A 330 -25.97 -23.10 2.31
N TYR A 331 -26.02 -21.87 1.79
CA TYR A 331 -27.14 -20.95 1.99
C TYR A 331 -27.39 -20.22 0.68
N PRO A 332 -28.65 -19.92 0.33
CA PRO A 332 -28.93 -19.15 -0.88
C PRO A 332 -28.53 -17.67 -0.71
N SER A 333 -28.67 -17.12 0.51
CA SER A 333 -28.25 -15.75 0.82
C SER A 333 -27.77 -15.59 2.27
N ILE A 334 -26.73 -14.77 2.44
CA ILE A 334 -26.21 -14.31 3.72
C ILE A 334 -26.14 -12.78 3.68
N GLU A 335 -26.65 -12.11 4.71
CA GLU A 335 -26.59 -10.66 4.86
C GLU A 335 -25.72 -10.28 6.06
N ILE A 336 -24.81 -9.33 5.87
CA ILE A 336 -23.94 -8.79 6.90
C ILE A 336 -24.22 -7.28 6.98
N GLN A 337 -24.68 -6.83 8.13
CA GLN A 337 -24.99 -5.42 8.37
C GLN A 337 -24.10 -4.88 9.49
N LEU A 338 -23.33 -3.83 9.20
CA LEU A 338 -22.60 -3.13 10.25
C LEU A 338 -23.58 -2.32 11.10
N GLN A 339 -23.40 -2.38 12.41
CA GLN A 339 -24.18 -1.63 13.39
C GLN A 339 -23.34 -0.59 14.15
N GLU A 340 -22.01 -0.67 14.02
CA GLU A 340 -21.05 0.32 14.50
C GLU A 340 -19.71 0.16 13.75
N ASP A 341 -18.76 1.06 14.02
CA ASP A 341 -17.41 0.98 13.46
C ASP A 341 -16.65 -0.23 13.99
N ILE A 342 -16.19 -1.09 13.09
CA ILE A 342 -15.42 -2.29 13.42
C ILE A 342 -13.93 -1.92 13.48
N VAL A 343 -13.39 -1.88 14.70
CA VAL A 343 -11.98 -1.52 14.97
C VAL A 343 -11.12 -2.77 15.19
N ARG A 344 -11.68 -3.78 15.87
CA ARG A 344 -11.05 -5.10 15.99
C ARG A 344 -11.28 -5.89 14.69
N PRO A 345 -10.24 -6.44 14.03
CA PRO A 345 -10.38 -7.08 12.74
C PRO A 345 -11.34 -8.26 12.77
N ILE A 346 -12.21 -8.36 11.77
CA ILE A 346 -13.13 -9.49 11.62
C ILE A 346 -12.89 -10.19 10.28
N ILE A 347 -12.59 -11.49 10.34
CA ILE A 347 -12.31 -12.33 9.18
C ILE A 347 -13.48 -13.28 8.96
N PHE A 348 -14.31 -12.97 7.97
CA PHE A 348 -15.40 -13.85 7.53
C PHE A 348 -14.87 -14.90 6.56
N CYS A 349 -15.17 -16.16 6.82
CA CYS A 349 -14.83 -17.28 5.97
C CYS A 349 -16.10 -18.01 5.53
N TYR A 350 -16.34 -18.06 4.22
CA TYR A 350 -17.46 -18.79 3.63
C TYR A 350 -17.05 -19.44 2.31
N PHE A 351 -17.35 -20.73 2.18
CA PHE A 351 -16.99 -21.54 1.02
C PHE A 351 -18.19 -22.25 0.38
N GLY A 352 -19.38 -22.04 0.94
CA GLY A 352 -20.59 -22.68 0.48
C GLY A 352 -21.07 -22.15 -0.88
N LYS A 353 -22.10 -22.81 -1.40
CA LYS A 353 -22.79 -22.49 -2.64
C LYS A 353 -24.29 -22.42 -2.39
N TYR A 354 -25.03 -22.06 -3.43
CA TYR A 354 -26.48 -22.16 -3.42
C TYR A 354 -26.88 -23.63 -3.17
N PRO A 355 -27.73 -23.93 -2.17
CA PRO A 355 -28.14 -25.29 -1.87
C PRO A 355 -28.80 -25.96 -3.07
N ASN A 356 -28.42 -27.21 -3.35
CA ASN A 356 -29.07 -28.01 -4.38
C ASN A 356 -30.57 -28.15 -4.05
N ASN A 357 -31.44 -27.61 -4.90
CA ASN A 357 -32.88 -27.77 -4.79
C ASN A 357 -33.37 -28.66 -5.97
N PRO A 358 -33.92 -29.85 -5.70
CA PRO A 358 -34.42 -30.77 -6.73
C PRO A 358 -35.52 -30.20 -7.63
N TRP A 359 -36.23 -29.16 -7.16
CA TRP A 359 -37.39 -28.57 -7.81
C TRP A 359 -37.07 -27.25 -8.52
N TYR A 360 -35.90 -26.67 -8.28
CA TYR A 360 -35.47 -25.40 -8.86
C TYR A 360 -33.94 -25.27 -8.82
N MET A 361 -33.30 -25.19 -9.99
CA MET A 361 -31.89 -24.82 -10.08
C MET A 361 -31.76 -23.41 -10.66
N PRO A 362 -31.21 -22.44 -9.91
CA PRO A 362 -30.93 -21.12 -10.46
C PRO A 362 -29.83 -21.20 -11.52
N SER A 363 -29.87 -20.27 -12.47
CA SER A 363 -28.81 -20.11 -13.48
C SER A 363 -27.45 -19.73 -12.87
N ASP A 364 -27.47 -19.13 -11.67
CA ASP A 364 -26.30 -18.82 -10.87
C ASP A 364 -26.37 -19.60 -9.54
N THR A 365 -25.46 -20.56 -9.36
CA THR A 365 -25.39 -21.44 -8.18
C THR A 365 -24.54 -20.87 -7.05
N ARG A 366 -24.16 -19.59 -7.11
CA ARG A 366 -23.43 -18.91 -6.04
C ARG A 366 -24.38 -18.44 -4.94
N THR A 367 -23.95 -18.55 -3.70
CA THR A 367 -24.57 -17.86 -2.58
C THR A 367 -24.49 -16.36 -2.76
N THR A 368 -25.57 -15.65 -2.47
CA THR A 368 -25.59 -14.18 -2.48
C THR A 368 -25.22 -13.63 -1.10
N ILE A 369 -24.04 -13.01 -1.01
CA ILE A 369 -23.63 -12.21 0.14
C ILE A 369 -24.11 -10.76 -0.08
N ARG A 370 -24.90 -10.23 0.85
CA ARG A 370 -25.29 -8.81 0.89
C ARG A 370 -24.50 -8.16 2.01
N PHE A 371 -23.67 -7.17 1.66
CA PHE A 371 -22.92 -6.42 2.67
C PHE A 371 -23.49 -5.02 2.75
N VAL A 372 -23.82 -4.58 3.97
CA VAL A 372 -24.43 -3.28 4.24
C VAL A 372 -23.58 -2.54 5.26
N GLY A 373 -22.87 -1.52 4.82
CA GLY A 373 -21.96 -0.73 5.66
C GLY A 373 -22.64 0.22 6.63
N ASN A 374 -23.88 0.66 6.36
CA ASN A 374 -24.62 1.60 7.20
C ASN A 374 -23.82 2.83 7.67
N TYR A 375 -22.94 3.37 6.81
CA TYR A 375 -22.05 4.49 7.09
C TYR A 375 -20.97 4.24 8.16
N HIS A 376 -20.76 2.98 8.55
CA HIS A 376 -19.71 2.57 9.47
C HIS A 376 -18.43 2.15 8.75
N SER A 377 -17.30 2.25 9.45
CA SER A 377 -16.01 1.72 9.02
C SER A 377 -15.88 0.24 9.35
N PHE A 378 -15.20 -0.50 8.48
CA PHE A 378 -14.92 -1.92 8.63
C PHE A 378 -13.43 -2.18 8.58
N ARG A 379 -12.91 -2.94 9.55
CA ARG A 379 -11.56 -3.48 9.51
C ARG A 379 -11.62 -5.01 9.55
N GLY A 380 -10.98 -5.67 8.59
CA GLY A 380 -10.96 -7.12 8.46
C GLY A 380 -11.11 -7.61 7.03
N SER A 381 -11.48 -8.87 6.85
CA SER A 381 -11.57 -9.50 5.53
C SER A 381 -12.87 -10.26 5.32
N ILE A 382 -13.45 -10.09 4.14
CA ILE A 382 -14.60 -10.88 3.67
C ILE A 382 -14.07 -11.91 2.69
N TYR A 383 -13.80 -13.12 3.18
CA TYR A 383 -13.28 -14.23 2.39
C TYR A 383 -14.41 -15.17 1.97
N THR A 384 -15.03 -14.85 0.84
CA THR A 384 -16.16 -15.61 0.27
C THR A 384 -15.92 -15.99 -1.20
N PRO A 385 -14.79 -16.66 -1.53
CA PRO A 385 -14.30 -16.76 -2.90
C PRO A 385 -15.18 -17.61 -3.84
N THR A 386 -16.13 -18.38 -3.30
CA THR A 386 -17.12 -19.17 -4.06
C THR A 386 -18.45 -18.43 -4.27
N ALA A 387 -18.65 -17.33 -3.55
CA ALA A 387 -19.92 -16.61 -3.50
C ALA A 387 -19.88 -15.36 -4.37
N LYS A 388 -21.04 -14.72 -4.52
CA LYS A 388 -21.15 -13.39 -5.11
C LYS A 388 -21.53 -12.38 -4.04
N ILE A 389 -20.94 -11.19 -4.08
CA ILE A 389 -21.26 -10.08 -3.20
C ILE A 389 -22.11 -9.08 -3.98
N GLU A 390 -23.42 -9.14 -3.80
CA GLU A 390 -24.39 -8.42 -4.64
C GLU A 390 -25.65 -8.01 -3.84
N PRO A 391 -25.84 -6.71 -3.52
CA PRO A 391 -24.87 -5.62 -3.65
C PRO A 391 -23.82 -5.62 -2.52
N PHE A 392 -22.64 -5.08 -2.80
CA PHE A 392 -21.75 -4.53 -1.78
C PHE A 392 -22.11 -3.06 -1.54
N ASN A 393 -23.00 -2.79 -0.58
CA ASN A 393 -23.50 -1.45 -0.27
C ASN A 393 -22.65 -0.80 0.82
N TYR A 394 -21.77 0.13 0.43
CA TYR A 394 -20.79 0.70 1.35
C TYR A 394 -20.50 2.17 1.02
N GLU A 395 -20.99 3.09 1.84
CA GLU A 395 -20.90 4.53 1.61
C GLU A 395 -20.26 5.25 2.81
N TYR A 396 -19.43 6.26 2.55
CA TYR A 396 -18.77 7.15 3.52
C TYR A 396 -17.90 6.50 4.63
N GLY A 397 -17.83 5.16 4.72
CA GLY A 397 -16.96 4.44 5.65
C GLY A 397 -15.55 4.18 5.11
N ASN A 398 -14.62 3.81 6.00
CA ASN A 398 -13.31 3.28 5.62
C ASN A 398 -13.35 1.75 5.67
N PHE A 399 -13.10 1.08 4.55
CA PHE A 399 -12.90 -0.35 4.49
C PHE A 399 -11.41 -0.64 4.54
N THR A 400 -10.94 -1.32 5.59
CA THR A 400 -9.53 -1.65 5.78
C THR A 400 -9.35 -3.15 5.82
N GLY A 401 -8.79 -3.72 4.76
CA GLY A 401 -8.50 -5.15 4.66
C GLY A 401 -8.75 -5.73 3.28
N SER A 402 -9.43 -6.88 3.21
CA SER A 402 -9.57 -7.64 1.95
C SER A 402 -11.00 -8.10 1.61
N LEU A 403 -11.30 -8.15 0.32
CA LEU A 403 -12.55 -8.67 -0.26
C LEU A 403 -12.24 -9.76 -1.28
N TYR A 404 -12.67 -11.00 -1.02
CA TYR A 404 -12.51 -12.13 -1.94
C TYR A 404 -13.87 -12.69 -2.32
N ALA A 405 -14.19 -12.69 -3.62
CA ALA A 405 -15.45 -13.22 -4.12
C ALA A 405 -15.34 -13.72 -5.56
N ASP A 406 -16.27 -14.59 -5.97
CA ASP A 406 -16.37 -14.99 -7.38
C ASP A 406 -16.98 -13.88 -8.23
N LYS A 407 -17.93 -13.13 -7.68
CA LYS A 407 -18.48 -11.91 -8.32
C LYS A 407 -18.67 -10.80 -7.30
N ILE A 408 -18.48 -9.56 -7.72
CA ILE A 408 -18.82 -8.39 -6.90
C ILE A 408 -19.55 -7.34 -7.73
N GLN A 409 -20.68 -6.88 -7.19
CA GLN A 409 -21.36 -5.65 -7.60
C GLN A 409 -21.12 -4.56 -6.55
N PHE A 410 -20.18 -3.66 -6.84
CA PHE A 410 -19.89 -2.51 -5.98
C PHE A 410 -20.99 -1.46 -6.08
N ASN A 411 -21.64 -1.19 -4.95
CA ASN A 411 -22.54 -0.06 -4.79
C ASN A 411 -21.96 0.88 -3.72
N SER A 412 -20.97 1.66 -4.14
CA SER A 412 -20.14 2.48 -3.26
C SER A 412 -19.59 3.66 -4.03
N ASN A 413 -20.00 4.88 -3.66
CA ASN A 413 -19.63 6.09 -4.36
C ASN A 413 -18.69 6.98 -3.55
N HIS A 414 -18.60 6.82 -2.23
CA HIS A 414 -17.82 7.75 -1.40
C HIS A 414 -16.87 7.09 -0.40
N ALA A 415 -16.73 5.76 -0.44
CA ALA A 415 -15.93 5.05 0.55
C ALA A 415 -14.43 5.09 0.26
N ASN A 416 -13.63 4.84 1.30
CA ASN A 416 -12.19 4.69 1.16
C ASN A 416 -11.83 3.22 1.43
N PHE A 417 -11.20 2.57 0.45
CA PHE A 417 -10.69 1.21 0.57
C PHE A 417 -9.19 1.26 0.76
N LYS A 418 -8.71 0.66 1.84
CA LYS A 418 -7.31 0.59 2.20
C LYS A 418 -6.92 -0.86 2.39
N PHE A 419 -5.80 -1.27 1.84
CA PHE A 419 -5.27 -2.59 2.11
C PHE A 419 -4.68 -2.67 3.52
N GLU A 420 -5.06 -3.71 4.24
CA GLU A 420 -4.37 -4.21 5.42
C GLU A 420 -4.37 -5.73 5.34
N GLU A 421 -3.20 -6.35 5.41
CA GLU A 421 -3.09 -7.79 5.21
C GLU A 421 -3.53 -8.54 6.47
N PHE A 422 -4.59 -9.34 6.34
CA PHE A 422 -5.02 -10.31 7.36
C PHE A 422 -4.79 -11.75 6.88
N SER A 423 -4.82 -12.71 7.80
CA SER A 423 -4.76 -14.13 7.48
C SER A 423 -6.12 -14.83 7.61
N LEU A 424 -6.27 -15.93 6.88
CA LEU A 424 -7.20 -17.00 7.24
C LEU A 424 -6.79 -17.64 8.59
N PRO A 425 -7.72 -18.30 9.29
CA PRO A 425 -7.40 -19.03 10.52
C PRO A 425 -6.41 -20.18 10.23
N GLY A 426 -5.41 -20.37 11.11
CA GLY A 426 -4.36 -21.38 10.95
C GLY A 426 -3.76 -21.80 12.29
N GLY A 427 -3.01 -22.90 12.27
CA GLY A 427 -2.45 -23.55 13.45
C GLY A 427 -1.01 -23.98 13.20
N SER A 428 -0.14 -23.03 12.90
CA SER A 428 1.29 -23.20 13.13
C SER A 428 1.87 -21.84 13.52
N GLY A 429 2.58 -21.82 14.63
CA GLY A 429 3.37 -20.65 15.04
C GLY A 429 4.49 -20.43 14.05
N GLY A 430 4.17 -19.80 12.91
CA GLY A 430 5.15 -19.09 12.12
C GLY A 430 5.32 -17.74 12.78
N SER A 431 6.51 -17.46 13.30
CA SER A 431 6.89 -16.09 13.63
C SER A 431 6.70 -15.25 12.38
N GLY A 432 5.57 -14.53 12.28
CA GLY A 432 5.43 -13.49 11.30
C GLY A 432 6.57 -12.51 11.54
N SER A 433 7.52 -12.42 10.62
CA SER A 433 8.42 -11.27 10.63
C SER A 433 7.54 -10.03 10.63
N PRO A 434 7.75 -9.10 11.58
CA PRO A 434 6.92 -7.92 11.71
C PRO A 434 6.85 -7.21 10.37
N ALA A 435 5.73 -6.54 10.13
CA ALA A 435 5.61 -5.55 9.11
C ALA A 435 6.79 -4.59 9.17
N VAL A 436 7.74 -4.69 8.23
CA VAL A 436 8.82 -3.73 8.18
C VAL A 436 8.40 -2.63 7.23
N LYS A 437 7.93 -1.52 7.80
CA LYS A 437 7.71 -0.32 7.01
C LYS A 437 9.03 0.10 6.35
N PRO A 438 8.97 0.60 5.10
CA PRO A 438 10.12 1.25 4.50
C PRO A 438 10.67 2.30 5.45
N ARG A 439 11.97 2.23 5.71
CA ARG A 439 12.68 3.19 6.55
C ARG A 439 14.08 3.36 6.03
N LEU A 440 14.63 4.57 6.20
CA LEU A 440 16.03 4.83 5.92
C LEU A 440 16.89 3.97 6.85
N VAL A 441 17.96 3.43 6.28
CA VAL A 441 18.95 2.63 6.99
C VAL A 441 20.35 3.16 6.70
N ASP A 442 21.32 2.76 7.50
CA ASP A 442 22.71 3.15 7.28
C ASP A 442 23.21 2.64 5.93
N ASN A 443 23.94 3.49 5.20
CA ASN A 443 24.58 3.14 3.94
C ASN A 443 25.61 2.00 4.12
N SER A 444 26.11 1.74 5.33
CA SER A 444 26.97 0.57 5.61
C SER A 444 26.26 -0.78 5.45
N LEU A 445 24.92 -0.77 5.36
CA LEU A 445 24.12 -1.96 5.10
C LEU A 445 23.93 -2.23 3.61
N TRP A 446 24.37 -1.30 2.74
CA TRP A 446 24.50 -1.53 1.30
C TRP A 446 25.79 -2.25 0.93
#